data_AF-A0A7X1B8G6-F1
#
_entry.id   AF-A0A7X1B8G6-F1
#
_cell.length_a   1.000
_cell.length_b   1.000
_cell.length_c   1.000
_cell.angle_alpha   90.00
_cell.angle_beta   90.00
_cell.angle_gamma   90.00
#
_symmetry.space_group_name_H-M   'P 1'
#
loop_
_entity.id
_entity.type
_entity.pdbx_description
1 polymer ?
#
loop_
_entity_poly.entity_id
_entity_poly.type
_entity_poly.pdbx_seq_one_letter_code
_entity_poly.pdbx_strand_id
1 'polypeptide(L)'
;MKTLRKLTSTLLILIASASSFDARADTEDVVDAANAFLDLLSSSQKTESSSNSNSTCLFSATLSNVTTWSNVPISASTRNGLQFSTLSSTQYAAALAVAEAALSDMGYTLMEEVRLSDAYISGEEPNANGTTSSMWGYSKYFIAFVGTPSTTEPWTLQLGGHHLAFNITYNGDYKSASPQFTGTEPNSFEIDSVTYRPLGTQRDLLVSLRSTLSSDAALSGSFSDLLFAANGTGQHDTIHPKSYPTSGRGQLFTELSSDEQELVIDYIESWVGSSDPSLSDYLLADYLSDAALAETYVGYGGSSASMSSSGSYFRVDGPRVWIEYVVQGGVYDRSGVHDHGVYRDKLADYGAVYGATTIATTIRPPEITTQPTDQEISFGSSLSLSVSATGTGSDLSYQWLLDGETIADANSASYALTDVSEADAGVYSVVISNTAGVATSETVSVSVIQNDPFQDWLDQNGISDTGDDSDGDGFDALQEWFLGGDPTVADQSIGPVIGYSSTSQELVLSFNMIEELGNVSWQIEQSEDLVEWSEVASSGDSLSFAFGSVSDGLIPVQATLANVSDKLFLRLVIAL
;
A
#
# COMPACT_ATOMS: atom_id res chain seq x y z
N MET A 1 -2.93 -28.60 41.81
CA MET A 1 -2.26 -29.24 40.66
C MET A 1 -0.87 -28.65 40.56
N LYS A 2 0.16 -29.39 41.01
CA LYS A 2 1.57 -29.09 40.74
C LYS A 2 1.93 -29.74 39.40
N THR A 3 3.01 -29.26 38.77
CA THR A 3 3.67 -29.71 37.53
C THR A 3 3.00 -29.37 36.19
N LEU A 4 3.47 -28.31 35.51
CA LEU A 4 4.28 -28.38 34.27
C LEU A 4 4.77 -26.95 33.88
N ARG A 5 5.95 -26.53 34.38
CA ARG A 5 6.76 -25.47 33.73
C ARG A 5 7.93 -26.21 33.08
N LYS A 6 7.98 -26.25 31.75
CA LYS A 6 9.19 -26.55 30.99
C LYS A 6 9.44 -25.36 30.08
N LEU A 7 10.43 -24.56 30.47
CA LEU A 7 11.15 -23.69 29.56
C LEU A 7 11.74 -24.54 28.43
N THR A 8 11.43 -24.18 27.20
CA THR A 8 12.34 -24.32 26.05
C THR A 8 12.00 -23.22 25.06
N SER A 9 12.58 -22.04 25.27
CA SER A 9 12.83 -21.08 24.20
C SER A 9 14.12 -21.52 23.51
N THR A 10 13.99 -22.27 22.42
CA THR A 10 15.10 -22.50 21.48
C THR A 10 14.99 -21.42 20.42
N LEU A 11 15.81 -20.38 20.58
CA LEU A 11 16.05 -19.36 19.57
C LEU A 11 16.62 -20.04 18.31
N LEU A 12 15.78 -20.22 17.30
CA LEU A 12 16.22 -20.59 15.96
C LEU A 12 16.30 -19.29 15.15
N ILE A 13 17.52 -18.77 15.01
CA ILE A 13 17.81 -17.68 14.06
C ILE A 13 17.63 -18.30 12.67
N LEU A 14 16.47 -18.07 12.05
CA LEU A 14 16.28 -18.26 10.62
C LEU A 14 16.55 -16.89 9.97
N ILE A 15 17.56 -16.84 9.11
CA ILE A 15 17.82 -15.70 8.24
C ILE A 15 16.63 -15.64 7.27
N ALA A 16 15.71 -14.70 7.51
CA ALA A 16 14.66 -14.37 6.56
C ALA A 16 15.28 -13.58 5.40
N SER A 17 15.36 -14.23 4.24
CA SER A 17 15.43 -13.55 2.95
C SER A 17 14.25 -12.58 2.85
N ALA A 18 14.53 -11.34 2.44
CA ALA A 18 13.56 -10.27 2.25
C ALA A 18 12.38 -10.76 1.37
N SER A 19 11.26 -11.03 2.03
CA SER A 19 9.97 -11.21 1.41
C SER A 19 9.36 -9.82 1.20
N SER A 20 8.91 -9.55 -0.01
CA SER A 20 8.14 -8.37 -0.38
C SER A 20 7.02 -8.10 0.64
N PHE A 21 7.02 -6.91 1.25
CA PHE A 21 5.93 -6.40 2.07
C PHE A 21 4.69 -6.24 1.19
N ASP A 22 3.79 -7.22 1.25
CA ASP A 22 2.42 -7.06 0.76
C ASP A 22 1.59 -6.52 1.94
N ALA A 23 1.33 -5.21 1.91
CA ALA A 23 0.70 -4.46 2.98
C ALA A 23 -0.82 -4.74 3.04
N ARG A 24 -1.22 -5.98 3.37
CA ARG A 24 -2.61 -6.34 3.77
C ARG A 24 -2.71 -7.48 4.81
N ALA A 25 -1.60 -8.05 5.28
CA ALA A 25 -1.60 -9.27 6.09
C ALA A 25 -2.10 -9.11 7.55
N ASP A 26 -1.98 -7.94 8.19
CA ASP A 26 -2.21 -7.84 9.66
C ASP A 26 -3.69 -7.92 10.10
N THR A 27 -4.65 -7.29 9.41
CA THR A 27 -6.06 -7.39 9.83
C THR A 27 -6.66 -8.77 9.59
N GLU A 28 -6.23 -9.46 8.53
CA GLU A 28 -6.67 -10.81 8.24
C GLU A 28 -6.18 -11.77 9.35
N ASP A 29 -4.91 -11.68 9.75
CA ASP A 29 -4.34 -12.49 10.82
C ASP A 29 -5.07 -12.31 12.17
N VAL A 30 -5.40 -11.07 12.53
CA VAL A 30 -6.15 -10.79 13.77
C VAL A 30 -7.59 -11.31 13.67
N VAL A 31 -8.25 -11.15 12.52
CA VAL A 31 -9.61 -11.67 12.28
C VAL A 31 -9.62 -13.19 12.34
N ASP A 32 -8.63 -13.86 11.76
CA ASP A 32 -8.47 -15.30 11.79
C ASP A 32 -8.24 -15.81 13.21
N ALA A 33 -7.35 -15.17 13.98
CA ALA A 33 -7.14 -15.49 15.38
C ALA A 33 -8.43 -15.29 16.21
N ALA A 34 -9.16 -14.20 15.97
CA ALA A 34 -10.41 -13.90 16.66
C ALA A 34 -11.49 -14.94 16.36
N ASN A 35 -11.64 -15.33 15.09
CA ASN A 35 -12.58 -16.36 14.67
C ASN A 35 -12.21 -17.73 15.25
N ALA A 36 -10.92 -18.09 15.26
CA ALA A 36 -10.42 -19.30 15.90
C ALA A 36 -10.75 -19.34 17.40
N PHE A 37 -10.65 -18.20 18.10
CA PHE A 37 -11.09 -18.09 19.49
C PHE A 37 -12.62 -18.24 19.62
N LEU A 38 -13.41 -17.54 18.81
CA LEU A 38 -14.88 -17.59 18.82
C LEU A 38 -15.45 -18.99 18.53
N ASP A 39 -14.77 -19.78 17.71
CA ASP A 39 -15.15 -21.16 17.38
C ASP A 39 -15.02 -22.11 18.57
N LEU A 40 -14.12 -21.82 19.50
CA LEU A 40 -13.94 -22.60 20.74
C LEU A 40 -14.95 -22.22 21.84
N LEU A 41 -15.71 -21.14 21.67
CA LEU A 41 -16.63 -20.64 22.68
C LEU A 41 -18.01 -21.31 22.60
N SER A 42 -18.61 -21.54 23.77
CA SER A 42 -20.03 -21.93 23.86
C SER A 42 -20.94 -20.82 23.33
N SER A 43 -22.16 -21.17 22.92
CA SER A 43 -23.14 -20.19 22.43
C SER A 43 -23.36 -19.03 23.42
N SER A 44 -23.39 -19.30 24.73
CA SER A 44 -23.53 -18.25 25.75
C SER A 44 -22.33 -17.31 25.85
N GLN A 45 -21.11 -17.81 25.60
CA GLN A 45 -19.87 -17.03 25.66
C GLN A 45 -19.69 -16.11 24.45
N LYS A 46 -20.47 -16.30 23.39
CA LYS A 46 -20.51 -15.47 22.18
C LYS A 46 -21.91 -14.93 21.87
N THR A 47 -22.78 -14.84 22.87
CA THR A 47 -24.05 -14.11 22.70
C THR A 47 -23.76 -12.61 22.74
N GLU A 48 -24.10 -11.89 21.68
CA GLU A 48 -23.93 -10.43 21.64
C GLU A 48 -24.67 -9.75 22.82
N SER A 49 -23.98 -8.82 23.49
CA SER A 49 -24.55 -7.99 24.55
C SER A 49 -24.56 -6.51 24.18
N SER A 50 -25.63 -5.80 24.52
CA SER A 50 -25.76 -4.35 24.36
C SER A 50 -25.29 -3.54 25.58
N SER A 51 -24.78 -4.23 26.61
CA SER A 51 -24.23 -3.63 27.83
C SER A 51 -23.04 -4.45 28.34
N ASN A 52 -22.22 -3.85 29.21
CA ASN A 52 -21.06 -4.53 29.78
C ASN A 52 -21.41 -5.83 30.51
N SER A 53 -20.57 -6.83 30.32
CA SER A 53 -20.77 -8.18 30.85
C SER A 53 -19.45 -8.95 30.90
N ASN A 54 -19.33 -9.82 31.91
CA ASN A 54 -18.21 -10.75 32.02
C ASN A 54 -18.55 -12.17 31.52
N SER A 55 -19.74 -12.37 30.93
CA SER A 55 -20.23 -13.69 30.50
C SER A 55 -20.16 -13.91 28.99
N THR A 56 -19.81 -12.87 28.22
CA THR A 56 -19.67 -12.91 26.76
C THR A 56 -18.47 -12.07 26.34
N CYS A 57 -17.92 -12.39 25.16
CA CYS A 57 -16.91 -11.58 24.50
C CYS A 57 -17.45 -10.74 23.35
N LEU A 58 -18.70 -10.89 22.92
CA LEU A 58 -19.28 -10.12 21.80
C LEU A 58 -20.21 -9.02 22.30
N PHE A 59 -20.03 -7.80 21.79
CA PHE A 59 -20.81 -6.62 22.16
C PHE A 59 -21.25 -5.85 20.92
N SER A 60 -22.44 -5.23 20.95
CA SER A 60 -22.90 -4.40 19.84
C SER A 60 -21.96 -3.22 19.58
N ALA A 61 -21.69 -2.92 18.31
CA ALA A 61 -20.73 -1.91 17.87
C ALA A 61 -21.22 -0.47 18.15
N THR A 62 -21.04 0.01 19.38
CA THR A 62 -21.59 1.29 19.85
C THR A 62 -20.58 2.05 20.70
N LEU A 63 -20.71 3.39 20.76
CA LEU A 63 -19.86 4.24 21.61
C LEU A 63 -19.88 3.78 23.06
N SER A 64 -21.07 3.50 23.59
CA SER A 64 -21.25 3.08 24.98
C SER A 64 -20.45 1.82 25.30
N ASN A 65 -20.45 0.84 24.40
CA ASN A 65 -19.71 -0.40 24.61
C ASN A 65 -18.20 -0.19 24.45
N VAL A 66 -17.77 0.53 23.40
CA VAL A 66 -16.33 0.71 23.13
C VAL A 66 -15.63 1.55 24.21
N THR A 67 -16.33 2.50 24.84
CA THR A 67 -15.81 3.28 25.97
C THR A 67 -15.86 2.53 27.31
N THR A 68 -16.37 1.30 27.35
CA THR A 68 -16.49 0.50 28.58
C THR A 68 -15.27 -0.38 28.81
N TRP A 69 -14.18 0.25 29.22
CA TRP A 69 -12.97 -0.39 29.74
C TRP A 69 -12.61 0.22 31.10
N SER A 70 -11.73 -0.44 31.86
CA SER A 70 -11.33 0.02 33.18
C SER A 70 -9.97 -0.52 33.59
N ASN A 71 -9.15 0.32 34.22
CA ASN A 71 -7.84 -0.03 34.78
C ASN A 71 -7.88 -0.42 36.25
N VAL A 72 -9.00 -0.23 36.96
CA VAL A 72 -9.09 -0.51 38.40
C VAL A 72 -9.22 -2.02 38.67
N PRO A 73 -9.00 -2.48 39.92
CA PRO A 73 -9.13 -3.90 40.24
C PRO A 73 -10.48 -4.50 39.85
N ILE A 74 -10.53 -5.80 39.57
CA ILE A 74 -11.72 -6.45 38.97
C ILE A 74 -12.96 -6.42 39.86
N SER A 75 -12.78 -6.27 41.17
CA SER A 75 -13.87 -6.13 42.13
C SER A 75 -14.43 -4.71 42.22
N ALA A 76 -13.70 -3.71 41.70
CA ALA A 76 -14.06 -2.31 41.78
C ALA A 76 -14.93 -1.88 40.57
N SER A 77 -14.68 -2.44 39.38
CA SER A 77 -15.43 -2.13 38.15
C SER A 77 -15.67 -3.37 37.29
N THR A 78 -16.92 -3.55 36.84
CA THR A 78 -17.25 -4.43 35.71
C THR A 78 -16.62 -3.87 34.42
N ARG A 79 -16.33 -4.72 33.43
CA ARG A 79 -15.82 -4.33 32.11
C ARG A 79 -16.39 -5.28 31.05
N ASN A 80 -16.07 -5.04 29.79
CA ASN A 80 -16.46 -5.97 28.73
C ASN A 80 -15.55 -7.20 28.73
N GLY A 81 -16.11 -8.37 28.45
CA GLY A 81 -15.35 -9.52 27.95
C GLY A 81 -15.32 -10.73 28.85
N LEU A 82 -14.76 -11.82 28.34
CA LEU A 82 -14.54 -13.03 29.13
C LEU A 82 -13.25 -12.90 29.93
N GLN A 83 -13.33 -13.14 31.23
CA GLN A 83 -12.13 -13.19 32.07
C GLN A 83 -11.30 -14.44 31.76
N PHE A 84 -10.00 -14.29 31.60
CA PHE A 84 -9.07 -15.38 31.27
C PHE A 84 -9.15 -16.56 32.24
N SER A 85 -9.34 -16.33 33.54
CA SER A 85 -9.51 -17.40 34.52
C SER A 85 -10.78 -18.25 34.35
N THR A 86 -11.73 -17.83 33.52
CA THR A 86 -12.97 -18.57 33.22
C THR A 86 -12.87 -19.41 31.95
N LEU A 87 -11.81 -19.22 31.17
CA LEU A 87 -11.57 -19.94 29.92
C LEU A 87 -10.99 -21.33 30.20
N SER A 88 -11.31 -22.29 29.33
CA SER A 88 -10.55 -23.55 29.29
C SER A 88 -9.12 -23.28 28.83
N SER A 89 -8.20 -24.24 29.01
CA SER A 89 -6.81 -24.10 28.56
C SER A 89 -6.69 -23.81 27.06
N THR A 90 -7.54 -24.43 26.24
CA THR A 90 -7.56 -24.22 24.79
C THR A 90 -8.12 -22.86 24.42
N GLN A 91 -9.20 -22.43 25.09
CA GLN A 91 -9.78 -21.10 24.89
C GLN A 91 -8.80 -20.00 25.33
N TYR A 92 -8.11 -20.20 26.46
CA TYR A 92 -7.10 -19.27 26.96
C TYR A 92 -5.92 -19.14 25.99
N ALA A 93 -5.40 -20.24 25.46
CA ALA A 93 -4.34 -20.20 24.46
C ALA A 93 -4.77 -19.45 23.19
N ALA A 94 -6.00 -19.70 22.70
CA ALA A 94 -6.53 -18.97 21.55
C ALA A 94 -6.75 -17.47 21.85
N ALA A 95 -7.15 -17.10 23.07
CA ALA A 95 -7.26 -15.70 23.47
C ALA A 95 -5.89 -14.99 23.48
N LEU A 96 -4.81 -15.68 23.90
CA LEU A 96 -3.46 -15.14 23.80
C LEU A 96 -3.00 -15.01 22.35
N ALA A 97 -3.34 -15.97 21.48
CA ALA A 97 -3.04 -15.86 20.05
C ALA A 97 -3.69 -14.62 19.41
N VAL A 98 -4.89 -14.22 19.85
CA VAL A 98 -5.50 -12.94 19.41
C VAL A 98 -4.66 -11.74 19.87
N ALA A 99 -4.12 -11.78 21.09
CA ALA A 99 -3.27 -10.70 21.59
C ALA A 99 -1.90 -10.67 20.88
N GLU A 100 -1.32 -11.84 20.58
CA GLU A 100 -0.07 -11.95 19.80
C GLU A 100 -0.24 -11.45 18.37
N ALA A 101 -1.40 -11.71 17.74
CA ALA A 101 -1.68 -11.20 16.40
C ALA A 101 -1.88 -9.68 16.39
N ALA A 102 -2.45 -9.09 17.45
CA ALA A 102 -2.83 -7.67 17.45
C ALA A 102 -1.77 -6.71 17.99
N LEU A 103 -0.70 -7.22 18.62
CA LEU A 103 0.32 -6.43 19.32
C LEU A 103 1.70 -6.71 18.73
N SER A 104 2.60 -5.73 18.83
CA SER A 104 4.02 -6.01 18.59
C SER A 104 4.61 -6.87 19.71
N ASP A 105 5.82 -7.40 19.51
CA ASP A 105 6.61 -8.05 20.56
C ASP A 105 6.74 -7.17 21.82
N MET A 106 6.89 -5.85 21.63
CA MET A 106 6.96 -4.89 22.74
C MET A 106 5.62 -4.79 23.47
N GLY A 107 4.50 -4.68 22.75
CA GLY A 107 3.18 -4.58 23.36
C GLY A 107 2.76 -5.86 24.07
N TYR A 108 3.04 -7.01 23.47
CA TYR A 108 2.77 -8.31 24.09
C TYR A 108 3.61 -8.53 25.35
N THR A 109 4.90 -8.19 25.30
CA THR A 109 5.78 -8.22 26.48
C THR A 109 5.26 -7.30 27.58
N LEU A 110 4.87 -6.07 27.24
CA LEU A 110 4.29 -5.12 28.20
C LEU A 110 3.01 -5.67 28.85
N MET A 111 2.10 -6.27 28.06
CA MET A 111 0.91 -6.92 28.59
C MET A 111 1.28 -8.02 29.59
N GLU A 112 2.21 -8.91 29.23
CA GLU A 112 2.62 -10.02 30.10
C GLU A 112 3.32 -9.54 31.38
N GLU A 113 4.19 -8.55 31.30
CA GLU A 113 4.86 -7.97 32.48
C GLU A 113 3.87 -7.32 33.45
N VAL A 114 2.85 -6.62 32.95
CA VAL A 114 1.78 -6.03 33.78
C VAL A 114 0.98 -7.14 34.48
N ARG A 115 0.64 -8.21 33.77
CA ARG A 115 -0.04 -9.38 34.35
C ARG A 115 0.81 -10.09 35.41
N LEU A 116 2.12 -10.20 35.18
CA LEU A 116 3.07 -10.73 36.15
C LEU A 116 3.21 -9.83 37.37
N SER A 117 3.17 -8.51 37.20
CA SER A 117 3.16 -7.54 38.31
C SER A 117 1.98 -7.80 39.23
N ASP A 118 0.79 -7.98 38.64
CA ASP A 118 -0.43 -8.32 39.38
C ASP A 118 -0.35 -9.67 40.10
N ALA A 119 0.28 -10.66 39.47
CA ALA A 119 0.54 -11.98 40.07
C ALA A 119 1.51 -11.89 41.26
N TYR A 120 2.54 -11.06 41.12
CA TYR A 120 3.50 -10.79 42.17
C TYR A 120 2.83 -10.15 43.39
N ILE A 121 1.98 -9.14 43.20
CA ILE A 121 1.27 -8.51 44.32
C ILE A 121 0.07 -9.34 44.85
N SER A 122 -0.42 -10.33 44.09
CA SER A 122 -1.46 -11.26 44.57
C SER A 122 -0.91 -12.41 45.42
N GLY A 123 0.41 -12.63 45.43
CA GLY A 123 1.02 -13.78 46.11
C GLY A 123 1.02 -15.06 45.27
N GLU A 124 0.74 -14.99 43.96
CA GLU A 124 0.75 -16.15 43.05
C GLU A 124 2.18 -16.61 42.70
N GLU A 125 3.16 -15.71 42.76
CA GLU A 125 4.54 -15.96 42.33
C GLU A 125 5.52 -16.17 43.51
N PRO A 126 6.65 -16.88 43.30
CA PRO A 126 7.71 -17.03 44.28
C PRO A 126 8.25 -15.68 44.80
N ASN A 127 8.54 -15.60 46.11
CA ASN A 127 9.04 -14.39 46.78
C ASN A 127 8.09 -13.17 46.75
N ALA A 128 6.85 -13.35 46.30
CA ALA A 128 5.80 -12.37 46.45
C ALA A 128 5.52 -12.09 47.93
N ASN A 129 5.36 -10.81 48.29
CA ASN A 129 4.96 -10.39 49.64
C ASN A 129 3.44 -10.11 49.72
N GLY A 130 2.66 -10.61 48.75
CA GLY A 130 1.22 -10.42 48.62
C GLY A 130 0.39 -11.46 49.39
N THR A 131 -0.83 -11.08 49.75
CA THR A 131 -1.87 -12.01 50.23
C THR A 131 -2.81 -12.34 49.08
N THR A 132 -3.24 -13.60 48.93
CA THR A 132 -4.19 -14.06 47.89
C THR A 132 -5.34 -13.06 47.73
N SER A 133 -5.32 -12.30 46.63
CA SER A 133 -6.28 -11.22 46.36
C SER A 133 -7.34 -11.69 45.37
N SER A 134 -8.61 -11.42 45.66
CA SER A 134 -9.67 -11.58 44.66
C SER A 134 -9.66 -10.47 43.61
N MET A 135 -8.90 -9.38 43.84
CA MET A 135 -8.98 -8.11 43.12
C MET A 135 -8.00 -8.00 41.93
N TRP A 136 -6.85 -8.67 41.98
CA TRP A 136 -5.77 -8.66 40.98
C TRP A 136 -5.05 -10.03 40.94
N GLY A 137 -4.38 -10.34 39.83
CA GLY A 137 -3.71 -11.64 39.59
C GLY A 137 -3.56 -11.97 38.10
N TYR A 138 -2.72 -12.96 37.78
CA TYR A 138 -2.22 -13.19 36.42
C TYR A 138 -3.33 -13.45 35.39
N SER A 139 -4.38 -14.16 35.77
CA SER A 139 -5.51 -14.54 34.89
C SER A 139 -6.76 -13.66 35.09
N LYS A 140 -6.64 -12.50 35.75
CA LYS A 140 -7.76 -11.56 35.98
C LYS A 140 -7.87 -10.46 34.91
N TYR A 141 -7.59 -10.85 33.68
CA TYR A 141 -7.62 -10.01 32.47
C TYR A 141 -8.71 -10.53 31.53
N PHE A 142 -9.12 -9.72 30.57
CA PHE A 142 -10.34 -9.86 29.80
C PHE A 142 -10.07 -9.65 28.32
N ILE A 143 -10.83 -10.37 27.50
CA ILE A 143 -10.90 -10.20 26.05
C ILE A 143 -12.35 -9.94 25.63
N ALA A 144 -12.56 -8.89 24.84
CA ALA A 144 -13.85 -8.55 24.24
C ALA A 144 -13.68 -8.05 22.80
N PHE A 145 -14.75 -8.19 22.03
CA PHE A 145 -14.93 -7.65 20.70
C PHE A 145 -16.19 -6.78 20.70
N VAL A 146 -16.02 -5.49 20.42
CA VAL A 146 -17.12 -4.55 20.22
C VAL A 146 -17.34 -4.43 18.72
N GLY A 147 -18.43 -5.02 18.22
CA GLY A 147 -18.58 -5.39 16.81
C GLY A 147 -18.10 -6.81 16.53
N THR A 148 -18.45 -7.32 15.35
CA THR A 148 -18.04 -8.66 14.90
C THR A 148 -16.70 -8.56 14.18
N PRO A 149 -15.69 -9.40 14.52
CA PRO A 149 -14.44 -9.45 13.77
C PRO A 149 -14.67 -9.58 12.27
N SER A 150 -14.13 -8.62 11.52
CA SER A 150 -14.35 -8.47 10.08
C SER A 150 -13.16 -7.76 9.44
N THR A 151 -12.85 -8.13 8.20
CA THR A 151 -11.85 -7.43 7.38
C THR A 151 -12.43 -6.20 6.69
N THR A 152 -13.76 -5.98 6.74
CA THR A 152 -14.43 -4.89 6.02
C THR A 152 -15.32 -4.01 6.90
N GLU A 153 -15.90 -4.57 7.95
CA GLU A 153 -16.82 -3.86 8.87
C GLU A 153 -16.08 -3.40 10.13
N PRO A 154 -16.51 -2.31 10.77
CA PRO A 154 -15.84 -1.80 11.96
C PRO A 154 -16.04 -2.69 13.19
N TRP A 155 -14.95 -2.95 13.91
CA TRP A 155 -14.96 -3.63 15.20
C TRP A 155 -13.74 -3.23 16.05
N THR A 156 -13.83 -3.40 17.36
CA THR A 156 -12.74 -3.10 18.30
C THR A 156 -12.42 -4.30 19.17
N LEU A 157 -11.17 -4.73 19.16
CA LEU A 157 -10.58 -5.62 20.16
C LEU A 157 -10.33 -4.84 21.44
N GLN A 158 -10.83 -5.33 22.57
CA GLN A 158 -10.47 -4.84 23.89
C GLN A 158 -9.74 -5.94 24.67
N LEU A 159 -8.50 -5.65 25.04
CA LEU A 159 -7.70 -6.44 25.97
C LEU A 159 -7.52 -5.61 27.23
N GLY A 160 -7.94 -6.10 28.40
CA GLY A 160 -7.91 -5.25 29.60
C GLY A 160 -7.99 -5.97 30.92
N GLY A 161 -7.70 -5.25 31.99
CA GLY A 161 -7.51 -5.81 33.33
C GLY A 161 -7.19 -4.71 34.34
N HIS A 162 -6.82 -5.10 35.55
CA HIS A 162 -6.18 -4.16 36.46
C HIS A 162 -4.88 -3.67 35.81
N HIS A 163 -4.67 -2.36 35.73
CA HIS A 163 -3.52 -1.73 35.08
C HIS A 163 -3.36 -1.88 33.55
N LEU A 164 -4.35 -2.40 32.83
CA LEU A 164 -4.24 -2.55 31.37
C LEU A 164 -5.57 -2.26 30.69
N ALA A 165 -5.55 -1.48 29.63
CA ALA A 165 -6.63 -1.42 28.65
C ALA A 165 -6.07 -1.06 27.28
N PHE A 166 -6.01 -2.03 26.37
CA PHE A 166 -5.72 -1.84 24.96
C PHE A 166 -7.02 -1.91 24.17
N ASN A 167 -7.31 -0.85 23.43
CA ASN A 167 -8.45 -0.77 22.53
C ASN A 167 -7.90 -0.61 21.11
N ILE A 168 -8.12 -1.63 20.27
CA ILE A 168 -7.60 -1.69 18.91
C ILE A 168 -8.77 -1.84 17.96
N THR A 169 -9.02 -0.83 17.14
CA THR A 169 -10.15 -0.74 16.23
C THR A 169 -9.69 -1.01 14.81
N TYR A 170 -10.44 -1.87 14.11
CA TYR A 170 -10.27 -2.22 12.71
C TYR A 170 -11.53 -1.80 11.95
N ASN A 171 -11.38 -1.21 10.77
CA ASN A 171 -12.47 -0.74 9.93
C ASN A 171 -12.02 -0.72 8.45
N GLY A 172 -12.07 -1.89 7.80
CA GLY A 172 -11.48 -2.04 6.47
C GLY A 172 -9.97 -1.77 6.52
N ASP A 173 -9.50 -0.91 5.63
CA ASP A 173 -8.09 -0.49 5.58
C ASP A 173 -7.70 0.48 6.71
N TYR A 174 -8.67 0.98 7.50
CA TYR A 174 -8.41 1.87 8.61
C TYR A 174 -8.23 1.11 9.93
N LYS A 175 -7.21 1.48 10.68
CA LYS A 175 -6.91 0.92 12.00
C LYS A 175 -6.59 2.03 13.00
N SER A 176 -6.83 1.77 14.28
CA SER A 176 -6.45 2.66 15.38
C SER A 176 -6.17 1.86 16.63
N ALA A 177 -5.11 2.20 17.35
CA ALA A 177 -4.78 1.62 18.66
C ALA A 177 -4.93 2.68 19.76
N SER A 178 -6.09 3.31 19.83
CA SER A 178 -6.40 4.34 20.84
C SER A 178 -7.79 4.12 21.43
N PRO A 179 -7.96 4.28 22.76
CA PRO A 179 -6.93 4.59 23.74
C PRO A 179 -6.20 3.34 24.23
N GLN A 180 -4.95 3.52 24.65
CA GLN A 180 -4.21 2.52 25.41
C GLN A 180 -3.86 3.06 26.79
N PHE A 181 -4.27 2.34 27.83
CA PHE A 181 -3.89 2.58 29.21
C PHE A 181 -2.93 1.49 29.68
N THR A 182 -1.89 1.89 30.39
CA THR A 182 -1.03 0.95 31.11
C THR A 182 -0.63 1.53 32.45
N GLY A 183 -0.58 0.68 33.48
CA GLY A 183 -0.03 1.04 34.77
C GLY A 183 0.80 -0.09 35.36
N THR A 184 1.43 0.17 36.50
CA THR A 184 2.14 -0.88 37.21
C THR A 184 2.36 -0.53 38.68
N GLU A 185 2.28 -1.55 39.52
CA GLU A 185 2.81 -1.56 40.87
C GLU A 185 3.17 -3.01 41.23
N PRO A 186 4.42 -3.31 41.63
CA PRO A 186 5.58 -2.43 41.69
C PRO A 186 6.23 -2.20 40.32
N ASN A 187 6.94 -1.08 40.15
CA ASN A 187 7.64 -0.74 38.90
C ASN A 187 8.83 -1.67 38.58
N SER A 188 9.27 -2.48 39.54
CA SER A 188 10.24 -3.54 39.34
C SER A 188 10.09 -4.62 40.40
N PHE A 189 10.24 -5.87 39.99
CA PHE A 189 10.18 -7.04 40.86
C PHE A 189 10.99 -8.19 40.27
N GLU A 190 11.26 -9.21 41.09
CA GLU A 190 12.03 -10.39 40.70
C GLU A 190 11.17 -11.65 40.88
N ILE A 191 11.09 -12.47 39.82
CA ILE A 191 10.52 -13.83 39.87
C ILE A 191 11.60 -14.78 39.38
N ASP A 192 11.94 -15.79 40.18
CA ASP A 192 12.94 -16.81 39.82
C ASP A 192 14.27 -16.21 39.30
N SER A 193 14.73 -15.11 39.90
CA SER A 193 15.94 -14.36 39.51
C SER A 193 15.91 -13.65 38.16
N VAL A 194 14.72 -13.52 37.57
CA VAL A 194 14.48 -12.62 36.43
C VAL A 194 13.85 -11.34 36.94
N THR A 195 14.46 -10.21 36.60
CA THR A 195 13.92 -8.87 36.90
C THR A 195 12.95 -8.45 35.80
N TYR A 196 11.74 -8.07 36.21
CA TYR A 196 10.72 -7.49 35.34
C TYR A 196 10.57 -6.01 35.64
N ARG A 197 10.29 -5.22 34.60
CA ARG A 197 10.10 -3.77 34.70
C ARG A 197 8.97 -3.33 33.75
N PRO A 198 7.70 -3.57 34.12
CA PRO A 198 6.59 -3.05 33.33
C PRO A 198 6.73 -1.53 33.18
N LEU A 199 6.48 -1.00 31.98
CA LEU A 199 6.73 0.41 31.62
C LEU A 199 8.19 0.89 31.76
N GLY A 200 9.17 -0.03 31.86
CA GLY A 200 10.57 0.31 32.09
C GLY A 200 11.15 1.22 31.02
N THR A 201 10.95 0.89 29.75
CA THR A 201 11.41 1.70 28.60
C THR A 201 10.78 3.09 28.61
N GLN A 202 9.45 3.17 28.74
CA GLN A 202 8.71 4.44 28.78
C GLN A 202 9.19 5.30 29.96
N ARG A 203 9.41 4.70 31.13
CA ARG A 203 9.87 5.40 32.33
C ARG A 203 11.30 5.91 32.20
N ASP A 204 12.21 5.14 31.61
CA ASP A 204 13.61 5.53 31.47
C ASP A 204 13.77 6.68 30.47
N LEU A 205 13.06 6.63 29.34
CA LEU A 205 12.98 7.73 28.36
C LEU A 205 12.37 8.97 29.01
N LEU A 206 11.26 8.81 29.73
CA LEU A 206 10.61 9.91 30.43
C LEU A 206 11.53 10.58 31.45
N VAL A 207 12.22 9.82 32.30
CA VAL A 207 13.14 10.38 33.30
C VAL A 207 14.30 11.10 32.62
N SER A 208 14.82 10.55 31.52
CA SER A 208 15.89 11.17 30.73
C SER A 208 15.43 12.52 30.18
N LEU A 209 14.31 12.55 29.46
CA LEU A 209 13.72 13.77 28.92
C LEU A 209 13.38 14.78 30.02
N ARG A 210 12.70 14.33 31.08
CA ARG A 210 12.28 15.21 32.17
C ARG A 210 13.47 15.88 32.86
N SER A 211 14.63 15.23 32.91
CA SER A 211 15.83 15.76 33.55
C SER A 211 16.50 16.91 32.79
N THR A 212 16.24 17.05 31.48
CA THR A 212 16.83 18.09 30.62
C THR A 212 15.91 19.31 30.47
N LEU A 213 14.59 19.09 30.52
CA LEU A 213 13.59 20.13 30.26
C LEU A 213 13.71 21.35 31.19
N SER A 214 13.59 22.53 30.58
CA SER A 214 13.57 23.83 31.26
C SER A 214 12.24 24.11 31.97
N SER A 215 12.18 25.21 32.74
CA SER A 215 10.92 25.65 33.36
C SER A 215 9.83 26.07 32.38
N ASP A 216 10.15 26.28 31.10
CA ASP A 216 9.16 26.66 30.09
C ASP A 216 8.20 25.49 29.77
N ALA A 217 8.63 24.25 30.01
CA ALA A 217 7.78 23.06 29.94
C ALA A 217 6.92 22.84 31.20
N ALA A 218 7.03 23.68 32.23
CA ALA A 218 6.28 23.50 33.46
C ALA A 218 4.78 23.80 33.28
N LEU A 219 3.94 22.85 33.67
CA LEU A 219 2.49 22.98 33.69
C LEU A 219 2.00 23.48 35.05
N SER A 220 1.01 24.36 35.03
CA SER A 220 0.35 24.82 36.25
C SER A 220 -0.66 23.78 36.74
N GLY A 221 -0.71 23.55 38.06
CA GLY A 221 -1.72 22.71 38.70
C GLY A 221 -1.11 21.55 39.49
N SER A 222 -1.99 20.71 40.03
CA SER A 222 -1.64 19.47 40.72
C SER A 222 -2.26 18.31 39.97
N PHE A 223 -1.50 17.23 39.81
CA PHE A 223 -1.89 16.07 39.01
C PHE A 223 -1.94 14.85 39.93
N SER A 224 -3.12 14.43 40.38
CA SER A 224 -3.26 13.24 41.22
C SER A 224 -3.51 11.96 40.41
N ASP A 225 -3.91 12.11 39.15
CA ASP A 225 -4.22 11.04 38.21
C ASP A 225 -4.10 11.55 36.77
N LEU A 226 -4.23 10.67 35.78
CA LEU A 226 -4.30 10.99 34.36
C LEU A 226 -5.58 11.80 34.08
N LEU A 227 -5.46 12.81 33.24
CA LEU A 227 -6.57 13.70 32.93
C LEU A 227 -7.49 13.11 31.84
N PHE A 228 -6.92 12.34 30.91
CA PHE A 228 -7.62 11.82 29.73
C PHE A 228 -7.71 10.29 29.71
N ALA A 229 -7.39 9.60 30.81
CA ALA A 229 -7.84 8.23 31.05
C ALA A 229 -9.39 8.19 31.27
N ALA A 230 -9.92 7.07 31.78
CA ALA A 230 -11.33 6.97 32.15
C ALA A 230 -11.73 8.13 33.09
N ASN A 231 -12.55 9.07 32.61
CA ASN A 231 -12.70 10.39 33.24
C ASN A 231 -13.68 10.37 34.43
N GLY A 232 -13.32 11.12 35.49
CA GLY A 232 -14.25 11.74 36.44
C GLY A 232 -15.17 10.81 37.22
N THR A 233 -14.70 10.29 38.35
CA THR A 233 -15.45 9.47 39.35
C THR A 233 -16.07 8.14 38.86
N GLY A 234 -16.11 7.88 37.55
CA GLY A 234 -16.61 6.65 36.95
C GLY A 234 -15.48 5.91 36.24
N GLN A 235 -15.34 4.64 36.55
CA GLN A 235 -14.25 3.75 36.13
C GLN A 235 -14.21 3.45 34.61
N HIS A 236 -14.94 4.23 33.79
CA HIS A 236 -15.18 4.09 32.36
C HIS A 236 -15.08 5.45 31.65
N ASP A 237 -14.72 5.45 30.36
CA ASP A 237 -14.48 6.67 29.59
C ASP A 237 -15.76 7.31 29.04
N THR A 238 -16.62 7.80 29.93
CA THR A 238 -17.99 8.23 29.61
C THR A 238 -18.10 9.61 28.97
N ILE A 239 -17.01 10.37 28.85
CA ILE A 239 -16.99 11.74 28.34
C ILE A 239 -16.18 11.76 27.03
N HIS A 240 -16.81 11.31 25.95
CA HIS A 240 -16.30 11.34 24.58
C HIS A 240 -17.29 12.09 23.65
N PRO A 241 -16.85 12.96 22.72
CA PRO A 241 -15.45 13.34 22.45
C PRO A 241 -14.83 14.15 23.58
N LYS A 242 -13.52 13.98 23.76
CA LYS A 242 -12.77 14.72 24.77
C LYS A 242 -12.42 16.13 24.27
N SER A 243 -12.40 17.09 25.20
CA SER A 243 -11.96 18.47 24.93
C SER A 243 -10.53 18.64 25.42
N TYR A 244 -9.59 18.72 24.49
CA TYR A 244 -8.16 18.88 24.79
C TYR A 244 -7.79 20.35 25.03
N PRO A 245 -6.79 20.65 25.88
CA PRO A 245 -6.38 22.02 26.15
C PRO A 245 -5.75 22.68 24.92
N THR A 246 -6.07 23.96 24.71
CA THR A 246 -5.49 24.81 23.64
C THR A 246 -4.52 25.87 24.16
N SER A 247 -4.32 25.93 25.48
CA SER A 247 -3.41 26.85 26.17
C SER A 247 -2.77 26.16 27.37
N GLY A 248 -1.64 26.68 27.87
CA GLY A 248 -0.89 26.03 28.96
C GLY A 248 -0.41 24.63 28.57
N ARG A 249 0.04 24.47 27.32
CA ARG A 249 0.38 23.16 26.74
C ARG A 249 1.76 22.65 27.16
N GLY A 250 2.65 23.57 27.57
CA GLY A 250 4.05 23.31 27.90
C GLY A 250 4.96 24.03 26.91
N GLN A 251 6.14 23.47 26.68
CA GLN A 251 7.14 23.98 25.73
C GLN A 251 6.92 23.34 24.36
N LEU A 252 7.06 24.11 23.28
CA LEU A 252 6.90 23.62 21.92
C LEU A 252 8.12 22.80 21.50
N PHE A 253 7.92 21.70 20.78
CA PHE A 253 8.97 20.77 20.34
C PHE A 253 10.09 21.48 19.55
N THR A 254 9.74 22.42 18.67
CA THR A 254 10.72 23.17 17.88
C THR A 254 11.58 24.15 18.69
N GLU A 255 11.20 24.40 19.95
CA GLU A 255 11.96 25.22 20.91
C GLU A 255 12.86 24.38 21.82
N LEU A 256 12.79 23.05 21.73
CA LEU A 256 13.67 22.12 22.45
C LEU A 256 15.04 22.04 21.78
N SER A 257 16.05 21.59 22.53
CA SER A 257 17.34 21.20 21.96
C SER A 257 17.22 19.94 21.11
N SER A 258 18.18 19.67 20.22
CA SER A 258 18.14 18.47 19.37
C SER A 258 18.12 17.17 20.17
N ASP A 259 18.87 17.08 21.27
CA ASP A 259 18.87 15.90 22.15
C ASP A 259 17.50 15.71 22.84
N GLU A 260 16.82 16.79 23.22
CA GLU A 260 15.46 16.75 23.77
C GLU A 260 14.43 16.35 22.71
N GLN A 261 14.59 16.81 21.48
CA GLN A 261 13.73 16.43 20.35
C GLN A 261 13.81 14.94 20.07
N GLU A 262 15.02 14.37 20.03
CA GLU A 262 15.24 12.93 19.88
C GLU A 262 14.55 12.14 21.00
N LEU A 263 14.72 12.57 22.25
CA LEU A 263 14.05 11.93 23.39
C LEU A 263 12.51 12.03 23.34
N VAL A 264 11.94 13.09 22.77
CA VAL A 264 10.49 13.19 22.56
C VAL A 264 10.01 12.20 21.51
N ILE A 265 10.76 12.06 20.41
CA ILE A 265 10.48 11.10 19.34
C ILE A 265 10.52 9.67 19.91
N ASP A 266 11.63 9.29 20.56
CA ASP A 266 11.78 7.98 21.20
C ASP A 266 10.66 7.70 22.21
N TYR A 267 10.27 8.72 22.98
CA TYR A 267 9.18 8.58 23.94
C TYR A 267 7.85 8.31 23.22
N ILE A 268 7.51 9.04 22.15
CA ILE A 268 6.30 8.77 21.34
C ILE A 268 6.34 7.34 20.78
N GLU A 269 7.47 6.93 20.18
CA GLU A 269 7.68 5.59 19.63
C GLU A 269 7.45 4.49 20.68
N SER A 270 7.95 4.67 21.90
CA SER A 270 7.79 3.69 22.99
C SER A 270 6.34 3.44 23.40
N TRP A 271 5.43 4.38 23.12
CA TRP A 271 3.99 4.20 23.38
C TRP A 271 3.24 3.66 22.18
N VAL A 272 3.51 4.19 20.98
CA VAL A 272 2.78 3.82 19.76
C VAL A 272 3.20 2.44 19.26
N GLY A 273 4.49 2.11 19.40
CA GLY A 273 5.08 0.84 18.98
C GLY A 273 4.61 -0.38 19.77
N SER A 274 3.74 -0.25 20.77
CA SER A 274 3.08 -1.39 21.44
C SER A 274 2.10 -2.12 20.52
N SER A 275 1.65 -1.45 19.47
CA SER A 275 0.72 -2.01 18.48
C SER A 275 1.49 -2.71 17.36
N ASP A 276 0.83 -3.57 16.59
CA ASP A 276 1.42 -4.19 15.39
C ASP A 276 2.20 -3.17 14.53
N PRO A 277 3.39 -3.50 13.99
CA PRO A 277 4.17 -2.59 13.14
C PRO A 277 3.41 -2.00 11.96
N SER A 278 2.52 -2.75 11.31
CA SER A 278 1.74 -2.22 10.18
C SER A 278 0.78 -1.10 10.60
N LEU A 279 0.41 -1.04 11.88
CA LEU A 279 -0.36 0.04 12.49
C LEU A 279 0.55 1.13 13.09
N SER A 280 1.55 0.74 13.88
CA SER A 280 2.38 1.70 14.60
C SER A 280 3.27 2.53 13.67
N ASP A 281 3.86 1.93 12.62
CA ASP A 281 4.66 2.66 11.63
C ASP A 281 3.83 3.75 10.93
N TYR A 282 2.58 3.42 10.59
CA TYR A 282 1.63 4.37 9.98
C TYR A 282 1.31 5.54 10.93
N LEU A 283 0.99 5.24 12.20
CA LEU A 283 0.67 6.28 13.18
C LEU A 283 1.90 7.15 13.50
N LEU A 284 3.09 6.55 13.56
CA LEU A 284 4.33 7.27 13.79
C LEU A 284 4.67 8.21 12.63
N ALA A 285 4.45 7.80 11.38
CA ALA A 285 4.63 8.69 10.23
C ALA A 285 3.77 9.97 10.34
N ASP A 286 2.52 9.84 10.79
CA ASP A 286 1.64 10.99 11.01
C ASP A 286 2.09 11.85 12.21
N TYR A 287 2.41 11.22 13.34
CA TYR A 287 2.74 11.92 14.58
C TYR A 287 4.11 12.59 14.57
N LEU A 288 5.05 12.03 13.82
CA LEU A 288 6.45 12.47 13.75
C LEU A 288 6.74 13.28 12.48
N SER A 289 5.73 13.58 11.66
CA SER A 289 5.91 14.50 10.53
C SER A 289 6.36 15.88 11.01
N ASP A 290 7.16 16.59 10.21
CA ASP A 290 7.64 17.95 10.55
C ASP A 290 6.48 18.89 10.91
N ALA A 291 5.36 18.78 10.21
CA ALA A 291 4.16 19.57 10.48
C ALA A 291 3.52 19.23 11.83
N ALA A 292 3.43 17.94 12.17
CA ALA A 292 2.90 17.51 13.47
C ALA A 292 3.83 17.91 14.62
N LEU A 293 5.14 17.71 14.46
CA LEU A 293 6.15 18.09 15.45
C LEU A 293 6.21 19.61 15.66
N ALA A 294 6.03 20.42 14.61
CA ALA A 294 5.93 21.88 14.72
C ALA A 294 4.77 22.38 15.59
N GLU A 295 3.77 21.52 15.86
CA GLU A 295 2.62 21.81 16.72
C GLU A 295 2.54 20.91 17.96
N THR A 296 3.61 20.16 18.24
CA THR A 296 3.71 19.24 19.37
C THR A 296 4.36 19.92 20.57
N TYR A 297 3.76 19.74 21.75
CA TYR A 297 4.22 20.33 23.01
C TYR A 297 4.56 19.24 24.00
N VAL A 298 5.55 19.52 24.85
CA VAL A 298 5.86 18.72 26.03
C VAL A 298 5.62 19.53 27.29
N GLY A 299 5.01 18.89 28.29
CA GLY A 299 4.69 19.54 29.54
C GLY A 299 4.92 18.62 30.73
N TYR A 300 5.41 19.16 31.84
CA TYR A 300 5.55 18.41 33.09
C TYR A 300 4.86 19.09 34.26
N GLY A 301 4.43 18.28 35.23
CA GLY A 301 3.89 18.73 36.52
C GLY A 301 4.60 18.06 37.69
N GLY A 302 4.49 18.66 38.87
CA GLY A 302 5.12 18.15 40.09
C GLY A 302 6.63 18.48 40.18
N SER A 303 7.23 18.08 41.30
CA SER A 303 8.59 18.51 41.68
C SER A 303 9.69 17.49 41.42
N SER A 304 9.37 16.24 41.09
CA SER A 304 10.39 15.17 40.93
C SER A 304 10.67 14.91 39.46
N ALA A 305 11.86 15.32 39.00
CA ALA A 305 12.33 14.99 37.65
C ALA A 305 12.62 13.49 37.48
N SER A 306 12.92 12.79 38.58
CA SER A 306 13.14 11.34 38.59
C SER A 306 11.85 10.52 38.66
N MET A 307 10.68 11.16 38.54
CA MET A 307 9.36 10.52 38.60
C MET A 307 9.18 9.65 39.87
N SER A 308 9.80 10.04 40.97
CA SER A 308 9.88 9.24 42.21
C SER A 308 8.92 9.70 43.30
N SER A 309 7.99 10.59 42.96
CA SER A 309 7.09 11.21 43.94
C SER A 309 5.68 11.28 43.39
N SER A 310 4.69 10.99 44.24
CA SER A 310 3.29 11.15 43.87
C SER A 310 3.03 12.57 43.38
N GLY A 311 2.29 12.67 42.27
CA GLY A 311 1.98 13.91 41.58
C GLY A 311 3.02 14.38 40.57
N SER A 312 4.07 13.58 40.32
CA SER A 312 4.92 13.77 39.15
C SER A 312 4.12 13.43 37.91
N TYR A 313 4.07 14.35 36.94
CA TYR A 313 3.25 14.23 35.75
C TYR A 313 4.04 14.64 34.52
N PHE A 314 3.75 14.01 33.39
CA PHE A 314 4.29 14.37 32.10
C PHE A 314 3.23 14.20 31.01
N ARG A 315 3.35 15.02 29.97
CA ARG A 315 2.49 14.94 28.80
C ARG A 315 3.21 15.29 27.50
N VAL A 316 2.94 14.52 26.46
CA VAL A 316 3.11 14.92 25.05
C VAL A 316 1.75 15.30 24.47
N ASP A 317 1.69 16.45 23.83
CA ASP A 317 0.46 17.05 23.31
C ASP A 317 0.70 17.54 21.87
N GLY A 318 0.43 16.67 20.89
CA GLY A 318 0.49 16.96 19.45
C GLY A 318 -0.88 17.19 18.82
N PRO A 319 -0.96 17.48 17.51
CA PRO A 319 -2.24 17.62 16.79
C PRO A 319 -3.11 16.36 16.85
N ARG A 320 -2.47 15.18 16.77
CA ARG A 320 -3.12 13.87 16.93
C ARG A 320 -2.67 13.16 18.21
N VAL A 321 -1.38 12.95 18.40
CA VAL A 321 -0.85 12.19 19.54
C VAL A 321 -1.09 12.92 20.88
N TRP A 322 -1.55 12.16 21.87
CA TRP A 322 -1.67 12.60 23.26
C TRP A 322 -1.17 11.49 24.18
N ILE A 323 -0.10 11.73 24.92
CA ILE A 323 0.46 10.79 25.87
C ILE A 323 0.50 11.46 27.24
N GLU A 324 0.00 10.80 28.27
CA GLU A 324 0.15 11.25 29.65
C GLU A 324 0.81 10.17 30.50
N TYR A 325 1.55 10.61 31.51
CA TYR A 325 2.12 9.76 32.52
C TYR A 325 1.99 10.44 33.88
N VAL A 326 1.56 9.70 34.89
CA VAL A 326 1.43 10.20 36.26
C VAL A 326 1.94 9.16 37.25
N VAL A 327 2.55 9.66 38.31
CA VAL A 327 2.98 8.86 39.45
C VAL A 327 2.00 9.07 40.59
N GLN A 328 1.35 7.99 41.02
CA GLN A 328 0.50 7.94 42.20
C GLN A 328 1.29 7.41 43.42
N GLY A 329 0.73 7.57 44.61
CA GLY A 329 1.27 6.93 45.81
C GLY A 329 0.90 5.45 45.84
N GLY A 330 1.86 4.57 46.19
CA GLY A 330 1.65 3.13 46.14
C GLY A 330 0.43 2.62 46.92
N VAL A 331 -0.25 1.63 46.34
CA VAL A 331 -1.41 0.94 46.93
C VAL A 331 -0.97 -0.35 47.61
N TYR A 332 -0.09 -1.12 46.96
CA TYR A 332 0.56 -2.31 47.50
C TYR A 332 1.75 -1.94 48.38
N ASP A 333 2.71 -1.19 47.85
CA ASP A 333 3.85 -0.66 48.61
C ASP A 333 3.59 0.80 48.97
N ARG A 334 3.10 1.04 50.19
CA ARG A 334 2.77 2.38 50.68
C ARG A 334 3.97 3.34 50.76
N SER A 335 5.19 2.82 50.64
CA SER A 335 6.42 3.62 50.57
C SER A 335 6.93 3.83 49.14
N GLY A 336 6.38 3.09 48.18
CA GLY A 336 6.73 3.13 46.77
C GLY A 336 5.85 4.05 45.95
N VAL A 337 5.99 3.90 44.64
CA VAL A 337 5.27 4.65 43.60
C VAL A 337 4.40 3.71 42.78
N HIS A 338 3.37 4.26 42.17
CA HIS A 338 2.41 3.55 41.34
C HIS A 338 2.22 4.32 40.04
N ASP A 339 2.72 3.79 38.95
CA ASP A 339 2.76 4.49 37.68
C ASP A 339 1.52 4.20 36.85
N HIS A 340 0.91 5.24 36.29
CA HIS A 340 -0.09 5.12 35.22
C HIS A 340 0.33 5.94 34.02
N GLY A 341 0.00 5.46 32.82
CA GLY A 341 0.07 6.24 31.61
C GLY A 341 -1.06 5.90 30.64
N VAL A 342 -1.33 6.84 29.75
CA VAL A 342 -2.32 6.67 28.68
C VAL A 342 -1.79 7.28 27.40
N TYR A 343 -1.95 6.55 26.30
CA TYR A 343 -1.74 7.01 24.94
C TYR A 343 -3.09 7.11 24.22
N ARG A 344 -3.34 8.23 23.54
CA ARG A 344 -4.55 8.49 22.76
C ARG A 344 -4.22 9.20 21.44
N ASP A 345 -5.08 8.98 20.45
CA ASP A 345 -5.18 9.79 19.24
C ASP A 345 -6.41 10.69 19.33
N LYS A 346 -6.22 12.01 19.25
CA LYS A 346 -7.30 13.00 19.35
C LYS A 346 -8.33 12.92 18.22
N LEU A 347 -7.92 12.42 17.05
CA LEU A 347 -8.76 12.32 15.85
C LEU A 347 -9.27 10.91 15.60
N ALA A 348 -8.52 9.88 16.03
CA ALA A 348 -8.82 8.47 15.77
C ALA A 348 -9.13 7.65 17.04
N ASP A 349 -9.51 8.29 18.15
CA ASP A 349 -9.90 7.59 19.37
C ASP A 349 -11.05 6.60 19.11
N TYR A 350 -10.91 5.35 19.56
CA TYR A 350 -11.82 4.25 19.23
C TYR A 350 -12.09 4.11 17.72
N GLY A 351 -11.07 4.41 16.90
CA GLY A 351 -11.15 4.42 15.43
C GLY A 351 -12.05 5.51 14.83
N ALA A 352 -12.52 6.48 15.62
CA ALA A 352 -13.51 7.51 15.25
C ALA A 352 -14.87 6.98 14.75
N VAL A 353 -15.06 5.66 14.64
CA VAL A 353 -16.22 5.05 14.00
C VAL A 353 -17.49 5.14 14.85
N TYR A 354 -17.35 5.24 16.18
CA TYR A 354 -18.46 5.05 17.10
C TYR A 354 -19.14 6.33 17.59
N GLY A 355 -18.74 7.52 17.16
CA GLY A 355 -19.40 8.77 17.59
C GLY A 355 -18.49 9.99 17.77
N ALA A 356 -17.28 9.98 17.20
CA ALA A 356 -16.54 11.22 17.00
C ALA A 356 -17.31 12.07 15.96
N THR A 357 -17.74 13.27 16.35
CA THR A 357 -18.45 14.17 15.41
C THR A 357 -17.44 14.58 14.34
N THR A 358 -17.64 14.10 13.12
CA THR A 358 -16.74 14.18 11.96
C THR A 358 -15.69 13.06 11.95
N ILE A 359 -15.95 12.03 11.15
CA ILE A 359 -14.89 11.18 10.62
C ILE A 359 -14.07 12.11 9.71
N ALA A 360 -12.89 12.55 10.17
CA ALA A 360 -11.83 12.68 9.20
C ALA A 360 -11.53 11.23 8.82
N THR A 361 -12.17 10.72 7.77
CA THR A 361 -11.58 9.59 7.04
C THR A 361 -10.21 10.14 6.71
N THR A 362 -9.16 9.67 7.38
CA THR A 362 -7.81 10.13 7.06
C THR A 362 -7.59 9.72 5.62
N ILE A 363 -7.80 10.66 4.72
CA ILE A 363 -7.58 10.43 3.31
C ILE A 363 -6.06 10.33 3.22
N ARG A 364 -5.53 9.19 2.77
CA ARG A 364 -4.08 8.98 2.62
C ARG A 364 -3.70 9.40 1.22
N PRO A 365 -2.64 10.21 1.00
CA PRO A 365 -2.20 10.52 -0.35
C PRO A 365 -1.87 9.22 -1.10
N PRO A 366 -1.94 9.22 -2.44
CA PRO A 366 -1.61 8.03 -3.20
C PRO A 366 -0.15 7.62 -3.00
N GLU A 367 0.11 6.31 -2.94
CA GLU A 367 1.46 5.73 -2.88
C GLU A 367 1.60 4.66 -3.96
N ILE A 368 2.58 4.81 -4.85
CA ILE A 368 2.78 3.89 -5.98
C ILE A 368 3.54 2.65 -5.50
N THR A 369 2.91 1.49 -5.65
CA THR A 369 3.46 0.18 -5.24
C THR A 369 4.00 -0.63 -6.41
N THR A 370 3.63 -0.30 -7.64
CA THR A 370 4.21 -0.91 -8.85
C THR A 370 4.32 0.15 -9.94
N GLN A 371 5.56 0.39 -10.39
CA GLN A 371 5.83 1.33 -11.47
C GLN A 371 5.44 0.72 -12.83
N PRO A 372 5.03 1.54 -13.81
CA PRO A 372 4.99 1.10 -15.20
C PRO A 372 6.39 0.74 -15.69
N THR A 373 6.48 0.03 -16.82
CA THR A 373 7.75 -0.39 -17.43
C THR A 373 7.85 0.07 -18.88
N ASP A 374 9.07 0.25 -19.38
CA ASP A 374 9.35 0.56 -20.78
C ASP A 374 8.72 -0.46 -21.74
N GLN A 375 8.35 -0.02 -22.94
CA GLN A 375 7.74 -0.84 -23.99
C GLN A 375 8.38 -0.55 -25.35
N GLU A 376 8.54 -1.59 -26.16
CA GLU A 376 8.95 -1.50 -27.56
C GLU A 376 7.88 -2.21 -28.40
N ILE A 377 7.18 -1.47 -29.25
CA ILE A 377 5.94 -1.90 -29.91
C ILE A 377 6.07 -1.74 -31.43
N SER A 378 5.65 -2.73 -32.21
CA SER A 378 5.61 -2.58 -33.68
C SER A 378 4.45 -1.67 -34.12
N PHE A 379 4.66 -0.89 -35.18
CA PHE A 379 3.63 -0.06 -35.81
C PHE A 379 2.35 -0.87 -36.08
N GLY A 380 1.19 -0.30 -35.76
CA GLY A 380 -0.13 -0.93 -35.90
C GLY A 380 -0.46 -1.98 -34.82
N SER A 381 0.45 -2.27 -33.88
CA SER A 381 0.17 -3.16 -32.75
C SER A 381 -0.50 -2.41 -31.58
N SER A 382 -0.69 -3.08 -30.45
CA SER A 382 -1.31 -2.49 -29.26
C SER A 382 -0.29 -2.19 -28.16
N LEU A 383 -0.42 -1.02 -27.52
CA LEU A 383 0.31 -0.62 -26.31
C LEU A 383 -0.53 -0.90 -25.06
N SER A 384 0.11 -1.33 -23.97
CA SER A 384 -0.52 -1.45 -22.65
C SER A 384 0.45 -1.02 -21.54
N LEU A 385 0.08 0.00 -20.78
CA LEU A 385 0.79 0.47 -19.59
C LEU A 385 -0.10 0.29 -18.36
N SER A 386 0.50 0.00 -17.19
CA SER A 386 -0.22 -0.16 -15.94
C SER A 386 0.58 0.34 -14.74
N VAL A 387 -0.11 0.82 -13.72
CA VAL A 387 0.44 1.21 -12.42
C VAL A 387 -0.40 0.58 -11.31
N SER A 388 0.21 0.26 -10.17
CA SER A 388 -0.51 -0.08 -8.93
C SER A 388 -0.22 0.97 -7.87
N ALA A 389 -1.24 1.39 -7.13
CA ALA A 389 -1.10 2.35 -6.04
C ALA A 389 -2.07 2.06 -4.90
N THR A 390 -1.71 2.50 -3.70
CA THR A 390 -2.57 2.52 -2.50
C THR A 390 -2.97 3.95 -2.13
N GLY A 391 -3.96 4.10 -1.26
CA GLY A 391 -4.49 5.37 -0.77
C GLY A 391 -5.89 5.16 -0.19
N THR A 392 -6.34 6.02 0.72
CA THR A 392 -7.65 5.86 1.40
C THR A 392 -8.50 7.10 1.22
N GLY A 393 -9.83 6.93 1.20
CA GLY A 393 -10.81 7.99 0.94
C GLY A 393 -11.01 8.25 -0.55
N SER A 394 -12.28 8.26 -0.99
CA SER A 394 -12.78 8.47 -2.37
C SER A 394 -11.80 8.11 -3.50
N ASP A 395 -11.98 6.95 -4.13
CA ASP A 395 -11.33 6.40 -5.33
C ASP A 395 -10.16 7.21 -5.93
N LEU A 396 -8.98 6.57 -6.03
CA LEU A 396 -7.80 7.14 -6.69
C LEU A 396 -8.15 7.64 -8.10
N SER A 397 -7.78 8.89 -8.39
CA SER A 397 -7.92 9.49 -9.72
C SER A 397 -6.59 9.43 -10.45
N TYR A 398 -6.60 8.94 -11.68
CA TYR A 398 -5.40 8.77 -12.51
C TYR A 398 -5.44 9.77 -13.66
N GLN A 399 -4.27 10.19 -14.12
CA GLN A 399 -4.11 10.94 -15.36
C GLN A 399 -2.78 10.56 -15.99
N TRP A 400 -2.80 9.87 -17.13
CA TRP A 400 -1.59 9.58 -17.90
C TRP A 400 -1.13 10.80 -18.70
N LEU A 401 0.18 10.90 -18.87
CA LEU A 401 0.85 11.95 -19.61
C LEU A 401 1.78 11.33 -20.65
N LEU A 402 1.88 11.97 -21.82
CA LEU A 402 2.86 11.71 -22.87
C LEU A 402 3.70 12.97 -23.04
N ASP A 403 5.02 12.85 -22.87
CA ASP A 403 5.98 13.95 -22.92
C ASP A 403 5.62 15.14 -22.02
N GLY A 404 4.96 14.84 -20.90
CA GLY A 404 4.49 15.82 -19.91
C GLY A 404 3.13 16.46 -20.22
N GLU A 405 2.51 16.13 -21.35
CA GLU A 405 1.17 16.61 -21.74
C GLU A 405 0.08 15.58 -21.40
N THR A 406 -1.08 16.03 -20.98
CA THR A 406 -2.18 15.14 -20.57
C THR A 406 -2.77 14.39 -21.74
N ILE A 407 -2.87 13.06 -21.64
CA ILE A 407 -3.58 12.22 -22.60
C ILE A 407 -5.08 12.26 -22.26
N ALA A 408 -5.91 12.65 -23.23
CA ALA A 408 -7.35 12.74 -23.02
C ALA A 408 -7.94 11.38 -22.63
N ASP A 409 -8.86 11.39 -21.65
CA ASP A 409 -9.61 10.24 -21.14
C ASP A 409 -8.77 9.08 -20.56
N ALA A 410 -7.45 9.23 -20.45
CA ALA A 410 -6.55 8.25 -19.85
C ALA A 410 -6.54 8.35 -18.31
N ASN A 411 -7.66 7.99 -17.69
CA ASN A 411 -7.96 8.22 -16.27
C ASN A 411 -8.07 6.97 -15.40
N SER A 412 -7.49 5.87 -15.86
CA SER A 412 -7.50 4.56 -15.18
C SER A 412 -6.09 4.10 -14.80
N ALA A 413 -6.00 3.12 -13.89
CA ALA A 413 -4.74 2.51 -13.48
C ALA A 413 -3.98 1.83 -14.65
N SER A 414 -4.69 1.50 -15.73
CA SER A 414 -4.10 1.06 -17.00
C SER A 414 -4.46 2.00 -18.14
N TYR A 415 -3.51 2.21 -19.04
CA TYR A 415 -3.70 2.92 -20.31
C TYR A 415 -3.37 1.97 -21.47
N ALA A 416 -4.26 1.91 -22.46
CA ALA A 416 -4.07 1.05 -23.62
C ALA A 416 -4.46 1.78 -24.90
N LEU A 417 -3.71 1.49 -25.97
CA LEU A 417 -3.93 2.02 -27.32
C LEU A 417 -3.85 0.87 -28.31
N THR A 418 -4.69 0.87 -29.33
CA THR A 418 -4.64 -0.05 -30.48
C THR A 418 -4.21 0.72 -31.72
N ASP A 419 -3.65 0.03 -32.71
CA ASP A 419 -3.18 0.64 -33.96
C ASP A 419 -2.15 1.76 -33.72
N VAL A 420 -1.14 1.45 -32.89
CA VAL A 420 -0.09 2.38 -32.46
C VAL A 420 0.68 2.97 -33.66
N SER A 421 0.90 4.28 -33.64
CA SER A 421 1.64 5.05 -34.65
C SER A 421 2.91 5.67 -34.07
N GLU A 422 3.78 6.26 -34.90
CA GLU A 422 4.96 6.98 -34.43
C GLU A 422 4.64 8.16 -33.48
N ALA A 423 3.46 8.76 -33.62
CA ALA A 423 3.03 9.86 -32.76
C ALA A 423 2.76 9.43 -31.31
N ASP A 424 2.65 8.12 -31.06
CA ASP A 424 2.44 7.52 -29.75
C ASP A 424 3.77 7.09 -29.10
N ALA A 425 4.92 7.29 -29.77
CA ALA A 425 6.22 7.12 -29.16
C ALA A 425 6.55 8.31 -28.25
N GLY A 426 7.21 8.06 -27.12
CA GLY A 426 7.64 9.12 -26.21
C GLY A 426 7.79 8.66 -24.76
N VAL A 427 7.82 9.63 -23.85
CA VAL A 427 7.99 9.40 -22.42
C VAL A 427 6.65 9.48 -21.70
N TYR A 428 6.24 8.37 -21.09
CA TYR A 428 4.99 8.27 -20.35
C TYR A 428 5.20 8.38 -18.84
N SER A 429 4.22 8.97 -18.17
CA SER A 429 4.09 8.94 -16.70
C SER A 429 2.62 9.01 -16.31
N VAL A 430 2.30 8.69 -15.06
CA VAL A 430 0.95 8.82 -14.52
C VAL A 430 0.97 9.60 -13.21
N VAL A 431 0.07 10.58 -13.13
CA VAL A 431 -0.21 11.32 -11.89
C VAL A 431 -1.43 10.68 -11.23
N ILE A 432 -1.25 10.25 -10.00
CA ILE A 432 -2.30 9.65 -9.17
C ILE A 432 -2.62 10.64 -8.06
N SER A 433 -3.89 10.95 -7.87
CA SER A 433 -4.32 11.95 -6.90
C SER A 433 -5.54 11.48 -6.11
N ASN A 434 -5.66 12.03 -4.91
CA ASN A 434 -6.91 12.11 -4.18
C ASN A 434 -6.94 13.40 -3.36
N THR A 435 -7.92 13.55 -2.48
CA THR A 435 -8.09 14.77 -1.67
C THR A 435 -6.99 14.98 -0.61
N ALA A 436 -6.10 14.01 -0.40
CA ALA A 436 -4.98 14.11 0.54
C ALA A 436 -3.64 14.42 -0.12
N GLY A 437 -3.49 14.16 -1.42
CA GLY A 437 -2.26 14.50 -2.12
C GLY A 437 -2.14 13.84 -3.49
N VAL A 438 -0.91 13.84 -3.98
CA VAL A 438 -0.55 13.43 -5.33
C VAL A 438 0.73 12.61 -5.29
N ALA A 439 0.77 11.50 -6.03
CA ALA A 439 1.99 10.80 -6.40
C ALA A 439 2.15 10.79 -7.93
N THR A 440 3.38 10.85 -8.41
CA THR A 440 3.71 10.74 -9.82
C THR A 440 4.62 9.54 -10.02
N SER A 441 4.34 8.73 -11.04
CA SER A 441 5.17 7.56 -11.36
C SER A 441 6.57 7.95 -11.81
N GLU A 442 7.45 6.97 -11.86
CA GLU A 442 8.63 7.07 -12.69
C GLU A 442 8.23 7.21 -14.17
N THR A 443 9.11 7.80 -14.96
CA THR A 443 8.92 7.95 -16.41
C THR A 443 9.33 6.67 -17.13
N VAL A 444 8.51 6.23 -18.09
CA VAL A 444 8.80 5.07 -18.95
C VAL A 444 8.87 5.48 -20.41
N SER A 445 9.75 4.82 -21.17
CA SER A 445 9.92 5.06 -22.60
C SER A 445 9.08 4.08 -23.41
N VAL A 446 8.32 4.59 -24.37
CA VAL A 446 7.64 3.80 -25.39
C VAL A 446 8.29 4.10 -26.75
N SER A 447 8.88 3.08 -27.36
CA SER A 447 9.40 3.14 -28.73
C SER A 447 8.46 2.41 -29.69
N VAL A 448 8.28 3.00 -30.88
CA VAL A 448 7.49 2.38 -31.96
C VAL A 448 8.44 1.97 -33.07
N ILE A 449 8.50 0.67 -33.35
CA ILE A 449 9.29 0.11 -34.44
C ILE A 449 8.40 0.04 -35.67
N GLN A 450 8.73 0.84 -36.68
CA GLN A 450 8.19 0.66 -38.01
C GLN A 450 8.92 -0.51 -38.67
N ASN A 451 8.24 -1.62 -38.88
CA ASN A 451 8.74 -2.65 -39.78
C ASN A 451 8.46 -2.14 -41.20
N ASP A 452 9.47 -1.58 -41.86
CA ASP A 452 9.43 -1.30 -43.30
C ASP A 452 9.99 -2.54 -44.02
N PRO A 453 9.12 -3.38 -44.63
CA PRO A 453 9.57 -4.62 -45.27
C PRO A 453 10.56 -4.36 -46.42
N PHE A 454 10.53 -3.17 -47.04
CA PHE A 454 11.50 -2.81 -48.06
C PHE A 454 12.85 -2.50 -47.43
N GLN A 455 12.89 -1.72 -46.36
CA GLN A 455 14.14 -1.39 -45.67
C GLN A 455 14.79 -2.64 -45.05
N ASP A 456 13.98 -3.52 -44.45
CA ASP A 456 14.46 -4.82 -43.95
C ASP A 456 15.05 -5.68 -45.07
N TRP A 457 14.44 -5.64 -46.27
CA TRP A 457 14.93 -6.36 -47.45
C TRP A 457 16.21 -5.74 -48.02
N LEU A 458 16.34 -4.40 -48.04
CA LEU A 458 17.57 -3.71 -48.42
C LEU A 458 18.72 -4.08 -47.46
N ASP A 459 18.48 -4.04 -46.16
CA ASP A 459 19.48 -4.36 -45.14
C ASP A 459 19.94 -5.82 -45.21
N GLN A 460 19.01 -6.76 -45.43
CA GLN A 460 19.31 -8.19 -45.59
C GLN A 460 20.18 -8.47 -46.82
N ASN A 461 19.98 -7.72 -47.91
CA ASN A 461 20.72 -7.87 -49.16
C ASN A 461 21.94 -6.93 -49.24
N GLY A 462 22.17 -6.09 -48.23
CA GLY A 462 23.32 -5.17 -48.17
C GLY A 462 23.25 -4.02 -49.19
N ILE A 463 22.05 -3.60 -49.57
CA ILE A 463 21.78 -2.58 -50.59
C ILE A 463 21.67 -1.22 -49.93
N SER A 464 22.36 -0.22 -50.48
CA SER A 464 22.38 1.16 -49.95
C SER A 464 21.83 2.21 -50.90
N ASP A 465 21.51 1.82 -52.14
CA ASP A 465 20.92 2.67 -53.17
C ASP A 465 19.85 1.86 -53.91
N THR A 466 18.62 2.36 -53.94
CA THR A 466 17.49 1.67 -54.58
C THR A 466 17.61 1.62 -56.10
N GLY A 467 18.45 2.47 -56.69
CA GLY A 467 18.77 2.46 -58.12
C GLY A 467 19.93 1.55 -58.49
N ASP A 468 20.46 0.76 -57.54
CA ASP A 468 21.55 -0.17 -57.79
C ASP A 468 21.08 -1.39 -58.61
N ASP A 469 21.84 -1.71 -59.65
CA ASP A 469 21.70 -2.88 -60.55
C ASP A 469 23.08 -3.57 -60.54
N SER A 470 23.44 -4.08 -59.36
CA SER A 470 24.79 -4.58 -59.07
C SER A 470 25.09 -5.89 -59.79
N ASP A 471 24.07 -6.70 -60.09
CA ASP A 471 24.17 -7.95 -60.83
C ASP A 471 24.08 -7.77 -62.36
N GLY A 472 23.60 -6.61 -62.82
CA GLY A 472 23.74 -6.13 -64.19
C GLY A 472 22.74 -6.76 -65.15
N ASP A 473 21.60 -7.20 -64.65
CA ASP A 473 20.56 -7.82 -65.46
C ASP A 473 19.60 -6.80 -66.08
N GLY A 474 19.65 -5.55 -65.61
CA GLY A 474 18.86 -4.43 -66.08
C GLY A 474 17.70 -4.05 -65.17
N PHE A 475 17.56 -4.68 -64.00
CA PHE A 475 16.58 -4.32 -62.96
C PHE A 475 17.27 -3.65 -61.76
N ASP A 476 16.71 -2.54 -61.30
CA ASP A 476 17.19 -1.92 -60.06
C ASP A 476 16.61 -2.61 -58.81
N ALA A 477 17.21 -2.39 -57.65
CA ALA A 477 16.79 -2.99 -56.39
C ALA A 477 15.29 -2.76 -56.06
N LEU A 478 14.71 -1.63 -56.48
CA LEU A 478 13.27 -1.39 -56.30
C LEU A 478 12.43 -2.29 -57.22
N GLN A 479 12.85 -2.46 -58.47
CA GLN A 479 12.21 -3.36 -59.43
C GLN A 479 12.32 -4.82 -58.99
N GLU A 480 13.48 -5.23 -58.49
CA GLU A 480 13.75 -6.55 -57.91
C GLU A 480 12.79 -6.85 -56.76
N TRP A 481 12.70 -5.96 -55.78
CA TRP A 481 11.77 -6.12 -54.66
C TRP A 481 10.31 -6.16 -55.14
N PHE A 482 9.92 -5.28 -56.07
CA PHE A 482 8.55 -5.24 -56.58
C PHE A 482 8.15 -6.54 -57.30
N LEU A 483 9.05 -7.08 -58.12
CA LEU A 483 8.83 -8.28 -58.93
C LEU A 483 9.11 -9.59 -58.18
N GLY A 484 9.66 -9.52 -56.96
CA GLY A 484 10.02 -10.68 -56.14
C GLY A 484 11.30 -11.38 -56.58
N GLY A 485 12.23 -10.64 -57.19
CA GLY A 485 13.54 -11.12 -57.57
C GLY A 485 14.58 -11.02 -56.45
N ASP A 486 15.79 -11.50 -56.77
CA ASP A 486 16.96 -11.50 -55.88
C ASP A 486 18.00 -10.55 -56.48
N PRO A 487 18.26 -9.38 -55.85
CA PRO A 487 19.10 -8.31 -56.39
C PRO A 487 20.59 -8.67 -56.41
N THR A 488 20.94 -9.88 -55.98
CA THR A 488 22.29 -10.42 -56.01
C THR A 488 22.49 -11.45 -57.12
N VAL A 489 21.44 -11.79 -57.85
CA VAL A 489 21.42 -12.86 -58.85
C VAL A 489 20.75 -12.39 -60.13
N ALA A 490 21.58 -12.08 -61.13
CA ALA A 490 21.12 -11.66 -62.46
C ALA A 490 20.07 -12.63 -63.05
N ASP A 491 18.82 -12.17 -63.17
CA ASP A 491 17.68 -12.92 -63.69
C ASP A 491 16.71 -12.05 -64.50
N GLN A 492 16.95 -11.98 -65.81
CA GLN A 492 16.08 -11.27 -66.75
C GLN A 492 14.66 -11.87 -66.89
N SER A 493 14.35 -13.00 -66.24
CA SER A 493 13.06 -13.67 -66.35
C SER A 493 11.98 -13.15 -65.39
N ILE A 494 12.34 -12.36 -64.37
CA ILE A 494 11.40 -11.79 -63.40
C ILE A 494 10.59 -10.62 -64.00
N GLY A 495 11.12 -10.00 -65.05
CA GLY A 495 10.53 -8.86 -65.73
C GLY A 495 9.26 -9.16 -66.53
N PRO A 496 8.60 -8.11 -67.05
CA PRO A 496 7.38 -8.27 -67.83
C PRO A 496 7.62 -8.94 -69.18
N VAL A 497 6.81 -9.95 -69.48
CA VAL A 497 6.79 -10.68 -70.74
C VAL A 497 5.73 -10.09 -71.68
N ILE A 498 6.13 -9.78 -72.91
CA ILE A 498 5.24 -9.26 -73.94
C ILE A 498 4.80 -10.38 -74.89
N GLY A 499 3.49 -10.59 -75.00
CA GLY A 499 2.85 -11.42 -76.01
C GLY A 499 2.08 -10.58 -77.03
N TYR A 500 2.11 -10.96 -78.31
CA TYR A 500 1.31 -10.30 -79.35
C TYR A 500 0.47 -11.31 -80.13
N SER A 501 -0.83 -11.02 -80.26
CA SER A 501 -1.76 -11.79 -81.08
C SER A 501 -2.04 -11.05 -82.38
N SER A 502 -1.50 -11.54 -83.50
CA SER A 502 -1.78 -10.97 -84.83
C SER A 502 -3.22 -11.17 -85.31
N THR A 503 -3.97 -12.08 -84.67
CA THR A 503 -5.37 -12.38 -85.01
C THR A 503 -6.34 -11.43 -84.30
N SER A 504 -6.11 -11.14 -83.02
CA SER A 504 -6.92 -10.19 -82.24
C SER A 504 -6.35 -8.77 -82.21
N GLN A 505 -5.13 -8.56 -82.74
CA GLN A 505 -4.38 -7.29 -82.67
C GLN A 505 -4.25 -6.79 -81.23
N GLU A 506 -3.97 -7.71 -80.31
CA GLU A 506 -3.81 -7.45 -78.89
C GLU A 506 -2.36 -7.65 -78.46
N LEU A 507 -1.87 -6.72 -77.66
CA LEU A 507 -0.60 -6.81 -76.94
C LEU A 507 -0.90 -7.16 -75.48
N VAL A 508 -0.26 -8.19 -74.95
CA VAL A 508 -0.43 -8.64 -73.56
C VAL A 508 0.89 -8.50 -72.83
N LEU A 509 0.91 -7.68 -71.79
CA LEU A 509 2.01 -7.58 -70.83
C LEU A 509 1.68 -8.48 -69.64
N SER A 510 2.55 -9.44 -69.30
CA SER A 510 2.38 -10.34 -68.15
C SER A 510 3.58 -10.28 -67.21
N PHE A 511 3.35 -10.08 -65.92
CA PHE A 511 4.39 -10.10 -64.88
C PHE A 511 3.80 -10.53 -63.53
N ASN A 512 4.67 -10.83 -62.57
CA ASN A 512 4.31 -11.11 -61.19
C ASN A 512 4.75 -9.95 -60.30
N MET A 513 4.05 -9.72 -59.19
CA MET A 513 4.46 -8.73 -58.18
C MET A 513 4.18 -9.24 -56.77
N ILE A 514 4.90 -8.76 -55.76
CA ILE A 514 4.66 -9.12 -54.35
C ILE A 514 3.31 -8.55 -53.87
N GLU A 515 2.53 -9.37 -53.16
CA GLU A 515 1.19 -9.01 -52.66
C GLU A 515 1.21 -7.92 -51.57
N GLU A 516 2.25 -7.87 -50.74
CA GLU A 516 2.31 -7.09 -49.50
C GLU A 516 2.76 -5.62 -49.67
N LEU A 517 2.85 -5.12 -50.91
CA LEU A 517 3.42 -3.80 -51.21
C LEU A 517 2.40 -2.66 -50.98
N GLY A 518 2.28 -2.20 -49.73
CA GLY A 518 1.39 -1.11 -49.35
C GLY A 518 1.81 0.29 -49.82
N ASN A 519 3.10 0.48 -50.14
CA ASN A 519 3.69 1.80 -50.45
C ASN A 519 4.25 1.92 -51.88
N VAL A 520 4.24 0.87 -52.71
CA VAL A 520 4.77 0.94 -54.08
C VAL A 520 3.65 1.26 -55.06
N SER A 521 3.79 2.35 -55.78
CA SER A 521 2.95 2.69 -56.91
C SER A 521 3.56 2.20 -58.22
N TRP A 522 2.73 1.80 -59.18
CA TRP A 522 3.18 1.42 -60.50
C TRP A 522 2.19 1.85 -61.58
N GLN A 523 2.69 2.06 -62.79
CA GLN A 523 1.88 2.42 -63.96
C GLN A 523 2.50 1.85 -65.25
N ILE A 524 1.65 1.54 -66.23
CA ILE A 524 2.09 1.20 -67.58
C ILE A 524 2.01 2.45 -68.44
N GLU A 525 3.11 2.76 -69.11
CA GLU A 525 3.18 3.84 -70.08
C GLU A 525 3.44 3.29 -71.48
N GLN A 526 2.93 3.99 -72.49
CA GLN A 526 3.15 3.68 -73.89
C GLN A 526 3.85 4.83 -74.62
N SER A 527 4.56 4.50 -75.69
CA SER A 527 5.21 5.45 -76.59
C SER A 527 5.23 4.92 -78.03
N GLU A 528 5.16 5.81 -79.02
CA GLU A 528 5.35 5.45 -80.44
C GLU A 528 6.79 5.73 -80.92
N ASP A 529 7.56 6.55 -80.19
CA ASP A 529 8.85 7.09 -80.61
C ASP A 529 9.99 6.93 -79.60
N LEU A 530 9.72 6.32 -78.43
CA LEU A 530 10.62 6.18 -77.27
C LEU A 530 10.97 7.49 -76.56
N VAL A 531 10.37 8.62 -76.94
CA VAL A 531 10.68 9.95 -76.39
C VAL A 531 9.51 10.46 -75.57
N GLU A 532 8.32 10.53 -76.17
CA GLU A 532 7.10 10.95 -75.47
C GLU A 532 6.38 9.71 -74.93
N TRP A 533 6.11 9.72 -73.63
CA TRP A 533 5.43 8.65 -72.93
C TRP A 533 4.09 9.14 -72.39
N SER A 534 3.06 8.32 -72.54
CA SER A 534 1.73 8.58 -72.01
C SER A 534 1.25 7.41 -71.17
N GLU A 535 0.61 7.70 -70.05
CA GLU A 535 -0.04 6.69 -69.20
C GLU A 535 -1.12 5.94 -69.99
N VAL A 536 -1.13 4.62 -69.83
CA VAL A 536 -2.18 3.77 -70.39
C VAL A 536 -3.38 3.79 -69.43
N ALA A 537 -4.32 4.71 -69.67
CA ALA A 537 -5.46 4.93 -68.78
C ALA A 537 -6.39 3.70 -68.66
N SER A 538 -6.79 3.36 -67.43
CA SER A 538 -7.62 2.19 -67.08
C SER A 538 -9.11 2.27 -67.47
N SER A 539 -9.53 3.25 -68.26
CA SER A 539 -10.95 3.43 -68.62
C SER A 539 -11.18 3.54 -70.14
N GLY A 540 -11.67 2.44 -70.72
CA GLY A 540 -12.12 2.35 -72.11
C GLY A 540 -12.12 0.91 -72.65
N ASP A 541 -12.72 0.68 -73.82
CA ASP A 541 -12.84 -0.62 -74.52
C ASP A 541 -11.49 -1.25 -74.96
N SER A 542 -10.35 -0.64 -74.61
CA SER A 542 -9.02 -0.98 -75.14
C SER A 542 -8.03 -1.52 -74.11
N LEU A 543 -8.35 -1.52 -72.81
CA LEU A 543 -7.47 -2.07 -71.76
C LEU A 543 -8.25 -2.95 -70.77
N SER A 544 -7.78 -4.18 -70.56
CA SER A 544 -8.27 -5.05 -69.48
C SER A 544 -7.14 -5.51 -68.58
N PHE A 545 -7.35 -5.41 -67.26
CA PHE A 545 -6.50 -6.04 -66.27
C PHE A 545 -7.13 -7.36 -65.81
N ALA A 546 -6.34 -8.43 -65.80
CA ALA A 546 -6.70 -9.67 -65.15
C ALA A 546 -5.67 -9.98 -64.06
N PHE A 547 -6.18 -10.15 -62.84
CA PHE A 547 -5.41 -10.63 -61.69
C PHE A 547 -5.71 -12.12 -61.52
N GLY A 548 -4.68 -12.95 -61.48
CA GLY A 548 -4.83 -14.39 -61.21
C GLY A 548 -4.81 -14.69 -59.71
N SER A 549 -4.87 -15.98 -59.37
CA SER A 549 -4.71 -16.44 -57.99
C SER A 549 -3.25 -16.31 -57.54
N VAL A 550 -3.05 -15.86 -56.31
CA VAL A 550 -1.73 -15.77 -55.67
C VAL A 550 -1.05 -17.14 -55.62
N SER A 551 0.23 -17.18 -55.97
CA SER A 551 1.11 -18.34 -55.81
C SER A 551 2.43 -17.86 -55.23
N ASP A 552 2.91 -18.51 -54.17
CA ASP A 552 4.20 -18.18 -53.52
C ASP A 552 4.36 -16.68 -53.15
N GLY A 553 3.27 -16.02 -52.74
CA GLY A 553 3.27 -14.60 -52.33
C GLY A 553 3.27 -13.59 -53.49
N LEU A 554 3.24 -14.08 -54.74
CA LEU A 554 3.22 -13.26 -55.94
C LEU A 554 1.83 -13.23 -56.59
N ILE A 555 1.43 -12.06 -57.08
CA ILE A 555 0.21 -11.81 -57.84
C ILE A 555 0.56 -11.76 -59.34
N PRO A 556 0.03 -12.67 -60.16
CA PRO A 556 0.15 -12.57 -61.60
C PRO A 556 -0.76 -11.47 -62.15
N VAL A 557 -0.16 -10.55 -62.91
CA VAL A 557 -0.81 -9.40 -63.54
C VAL A 557 -0.75 -9.56 -65.05
N GLN A 558 -1.90 -9.42 -65.72
CA GLN A 558 -1.98 -9.31 -67.17
C GLN A 558 -2.65 -8.01 -67.58
N ALA A 559 -1.98 -7.22 -68.41
CA ALA A 559 -2.53 -6.04 -69.05
C ALA A 559 -2.64 -6.26 -70.55
N THR A 560 -3.86 -6.21 -71.09
CA THR A 560 -4.14 -6.41 -72.52
C THR A 560 -4.51 -5.11 -73.18
N LEU A 561 -3.78 -4.73 -74.23
CA LEU A 561 -4.03 -3.54 -75.04
C LEU A 561 -4.54 -3.93 -76.43
N ALA A 562 -5.75 -3.50 -76.78
CA ALA A 562 -6.41 -3.88 -78.04
C ALA A 562 -6.18 -2.86 -79.18
N ASN A 563 -6.20 -3.34 -80.43
CA ASN A 563 -6.09 -2.55 -81.66
C ASN A 563 -4.77 -1.77 -81.79
N VAL A 564 -3.65 -2.37 -81.41
CA VAL A 564 -2.32 -1.74 -81.46
C VAL A 564 -1.82 -1.56 -82.90
N SER A 565 -1.19 -0.41 -83.18
CA SER A 565 -0.60 -0.05 -84.48
C SER A 565 0.81 -0.65 -84.68
N ASP A 566 1.43 -0.43 -85.85
CA ASP A 566 2.71 -1.07 -86.24
C ASP A 566 3.93 -0.69 -85.36
N LYS A 567 3.83 0.34 -84.50
CA LYS A 567 4.92 0.76 -83.59
C LYS A 567 4.37 1.22 -82.25
N LEU A 568 4.52 0.38 -81.24
CA LEU A 568 4.17 0.69 -79.86
C LEU A 568 5.25 0.12 -78.93
N PHE A 569 5.73 0.96 -78.03
CA PHE A 569 6.62 0.60 -76.94
C PHE A 569 5.84 0.69 -75.63
N LEU A 570 6.05 -0.26 -74.73
CA LEU A 570 5.50 -0.26 -73.38
C LEU A 570 6.65 -0.20 -72.37
N ARG A 571 6.42 0.46 -71.25
CA ARG A 571 7.26 0.34 -70.05
C ARG A 571 6.41 0.27 -68.80
N LEU A 572 6.91 -0.46 -67.82
CA LEU A 572 6.40 -0.46 -66.45
C LEU A 572 7.21 0.58 -65.66
N VAL A 573 6.54 1.54 -65.04
CA VAL A 573 7.16 2.53 -64.15
C VAL A 573 6.78 2.18 -62.72
N ILE A 574 7.76 2.06 -61.84
CA ILE A 574 7.61 1.72 -60.43
C ILE A 574 8.17 2.88 -59.61
N ALA A 575 7.42 3.31 -58.59
CA ALA A 575 7.80 4.41 -57.71
C ALA A 575 7.37 4.14 -56.26
N LEU A 576 8.28 4.44 -55.32
CA LEU A 576 8.03 4.52 -53.88
C LEU A 576 7.43 5.86 -53.48
#